data_AF-A0A6P0WNS5-F1
#
_entry.id   AF-A0A6P0WNS5-F1
#
_cell.length_a   1.000
_cell.length_b   1.000
_cell.length_c   1.000
_cell.angle_alpha   90.00
_cell.angle_beta   90.00
_cell.angle_gamma   90.00
#
_symmetry.space_group_name_H-M   'P 1'
#
loop_
_entity.id
_entity.type
_entity.pdbx_description
1 polymer ?
#
loop_
_entity_poly.entity_id
_entity_poly.type
_entity_poly.pdbx_seq_one_letter_code
_entity_poly.pdbx_strand_id
1 'polypeptide(L)' 'MSGRRYTAPSIKLPVPRIVHQPYQSVCVFFAQLGGFLGRKSDGEPGVKTLWRGIQRLNDLAAMWQMLTKNSRPE' A
#
# COMPACT_ATOMS: atom_id res chain seq x y z
N MET A 1 -44.45 -5.85 -31.40
CA MET A 1 -43.09 -6.36 -31.06
C MET A 1 -42.58 -5.65 -29.81
N SER A 2 -42.60 -6.32 -28.65
CA SER A 2 -42.13 -5.76 -27.37
C SER A 2 -40.65 -6.06 -27.20
N GLY A 3 -39.81 -5.01 -27.16
CA GLY A 3 -38.37 -5.13 -27.00
C GLY A 3 -38.02 -5.69 -25.62
N ARG A 4 -37.40 -6.87 -25.59
CA ARG A 4 -36.80 -7.43 -24.38
C ARG A 4 -35.66 -6.53 -23.94
N ARG A 5 -35.84 -5.83 -22.83
CA ARG A 5 -34.75 -5.12 -22.15
C ARG A 5 -33.78 -6.17 -21.61
N TYR A 6 -32.57 -6.22 -22.15
CA TYR A 6 -31.49 -6.98 -21.55
C TYR A 6 -31.13 -6.34 -20.21
N THR A 7 -31.51 -6.96 -19.09
CA THR A 7 -31.02 -6.58 -17.77
C THR A 7 -29.61 -7.15 -17.61
N ALA A 8 -28.58 -6.31 -17.66
CA ALA A 8 -27.22 -6.72 -17.33
C ALA A 8 -27.17 -7.19 -15.86
N PRO A 9 -26.56 -8.36 -15.55
CA PRO A 9 -26.34 -8.75 -14.17
C PRO A 9 -25.37 -7.76 -13.53
N SER A 10 -25.82 -7.06 -12.48
CA SER A 10 -24.95 -6.24 -11.63
C SER A 10 -23.99 -7.16 -10.87
N ILE A 11 -22.85 -7.47 -11.48
CA ILE A 11 -21.72 -8.08 -10.78
C ILE A 11 -21.24 -7.04 -9.78
N LYS A 12 -21.56 -7.23 -8.49
CA LYS A 12 -20.94 -6.49 -7.40
C LYS A 12 -19.49 -6.92 -7.29
N LEU A 13 -18.63 -6.39 -8.17
CA LEU A 13 -17.20 -6.42 -7.96
C LEU A 13 -16.96 -5.78 -6.58
N PRO A 14 -16.23 -6.42 -5.65
CA PRO A 14 -15.82 -5.74 -4.43
C PRO A 14 -14.91 -4.60 -4.88
N VAL A 15 -15.47 -3.39 -4.97
CA VAL A 15 -14.68 -2.18 -5.08
C VAL A 15 -13.78 -2.22 -3.85
N PRO A 16 -12.44 -2.25 -3.99
CA PRO A 16 -11.57 -2.24 -2.83
C PRO A 16 -11.98 -1.02 -2.03
N ARG A 17 -12.50 -1.24 -0.82
CA ARG A 17 -12.76 -0.16 0.12
C ARG A 17 -11.40 0.49 0.28
N ILE A 18 -11.20 1.67 -0.32
CA ILE A 18 -10.08 2.54 -0.02
C ILE A 18 -10.35 2.95 1.43
N VAL A 19 -9.97 2.08 2.36
CA VAL A 19 -9.79 2.42 3.75
C VAL A 19 -8.81 3.57 3.67
N HIS A 20 -9.27 4.78 4.00
CA HIS A 20 -8.38 5.89 4.28
C HIS A 20 -7.33 5.32 5.22
N GLN A 21 -6.11 5.09 4.72
CA GLN A 21 -5.06 4.44 5.51
C GLN A 21 -4.92 5.34 6.73
N PRO A 22 -5.37 4.94 7.93
CA PRO A 22 -5.23 5.82 9.07
C PRO A 22 -3.73 6.09 9.21
N TYR A 23 -3.36 7.31 9.59
CA TYR A 23 -1.96 7.71 9.73
C TYR A 23 -1.16 6.69 10.55
N GLN A 24 -1.81 6.03 11.52
CA GLN A 24 -1.25 4.92 12.30
C GLN A 24 -0.87 3.70 11.45
N SER A 25 -1.69 3.29 10.47
CA SER A 25 -1.36 2.19 9.55
C SER A 25 -0.13 2.49 8.70
N VAL A 26 0.01 3.75 8.26
CA VAL A 26 1.18 4.21 7.52
C VAL A 26 2.43 4.19 8.41
N CYS A 27 2.32 4.67 9.64
CA CYS A 27 3.40 4.59 10.63
C CYS A 27 3.81 3.15 10.95
N VAL A 28 2.85 2.24 11.09
CA VAL A 28 3.11 0.81 11.32
C VAL A 28 3.80 0.19 10.11
N PHE A 29 3.38 0.53 8.89
CA PHE A 29 4.02 0.03 7.67
C PHE A 29 5.50 0.46 7.59
N PHE A 30 5.78 1.74 7.81
CA PHE A 30 7.16 2.22 7.88
C PHE A 30 7.93 1.57 9.04
N ALA A 31 7.31 1.44 10.22
CA ALA A 31 7.95 0.78 11.34
C ALA A 31 8.30 -0.69 11.03
N GLN A 32 7.44 -1.43 10.33
CA GLN A 32 7.70 -2.81 9.90
C GLN A 32 8.92 -2.87 8.98
N LEU A 33 9.04 -1.93 8.03
CA LEU A 33 10.26 -1.80 7.21
C LEU A 33 11.50 -1.55 8.08
N GLY A 34 11.36 -0.86 9.20
CA GLY A 34 12.42 -0.61 10.18
C GLY A 34 12.72 -1.77 11.14
N GLY A 35 12.00 -2.90 11.05
CA GLY A 35 12.16 -4.07 11.93
C GLY A 35 11.12 -4.19 13.06
N PHE A 36 10.02 -3.45 13.00
CA PHE A 36 8.92 -3.57 13.96
C PHE A 36 8.06 -4.81 13.68
N LEU A 37 7.96 -5.72 14.63
CA LEU A 37 7.15 -6.94 14.50
C LEU A 37 5.64 -6.69 14.72
N GLY A 38 5.27 -5.64 15.45
CA GLY A 38 3.87 -5.30 15.71
C GLY A 38 3.11 -6.32 16.54
N ARG A 39 3.71 -6.89 17.60
CA ARG A 39 2.95 -7.75 18.52
C ARG A 39 1.94 -6.89 19.28
N LYS A 40 0.78 -7.48 19.61
CA LYS A 40 -0.34 -6.81 20.32
C LYS A 40 0.05 -6.09 21.62
N SER A 41 1.20 -6.39 22.23
CA SER A 41 1.66 -5.82 23.50
C SER A 41 2.90 -4.92 23.39
N ASP A 42 3.47 -4.71 22.20
CA ASP A 42 4.73 -3.97 22.06
C ASP A 42 4.54 -2.44 22.10
N GLY A 43 3.29 -1.95 22.10
CA GLY A 43 2.97 -0.53 22.08
C GLY A 43 3.13 0.10 20.69
N GLU A 44 3.22 1.43 20.64
CA GLU A 44 3.41 2.16 19.38
C GLU A 44 4.90 2.16 18.95
N PRO A 45 5.17 2.07 17.64
CA PRO A 45 6.53 2.08 17.14
C PRO A 45 7.25 3.40 17.45
N GLY A 46 8.41 3.32 18.09
CA GLY A 46 9.21 4.50 18.43
C GLY A 46 9.80 5.22 17.21
N VAL A 47 10.15 6.50 17.41
CA VAL A 47 10.67 7.41 16.36
C VAL A 47 11.90 6.84 15.63
N LYS A 48 12.80 6.16 16.34
CA LYS A 48 13.99 5.53 15.72
C LYS A 48 13.63 4.42 14.73
N THR A 49 12.61 3.63 15.05
CA THR A 49 12.13 2.53 14.19
C THR A 49 11.46 3.08 12.95
N LEU A 50 10.66 4.14 13.11
CA LEU A 50 10.05 4.87 12.01
C LEU A 50 11.11 5.46 11.06
N TRP A 51 12.13 6.13 11.62
CA TRP A 51 13.22 6.71 10.84
C TRP A 51 13.97 5.66 10.01
N ARG A 52 14.31 4.52 10.62
CA ARG A 52 14.95 3.40 9.91
C ARG A 52 14.09 2.86 8.77
N GLY A 53 12.77 2.79 8.99
CA GLY A 53 11.80 2.40 7.98
C GLY A 53 11.75 3.32 6.77
N ILE A 54 11.72 4.62 7.01
CA ILE A 54 11.68 5.65 5.96
C ILE A 54 12.98 5.65 5.15
N GLN A 55 14.15 5.51 5.80
CA GLN A 55 15.43 5.41 5.10
C GLN A 55 15.44 4.21 4.13
N ARG A 56 15.03 3.03 4.58
CA ARG A 56 14.91 1.83 3.73
C ARG A 56 13.93 2.01 2.58
N LEU A 57 12.82 2.70 2.81
CA LEU A 57 11.86 2.99 1.76
C LEU A 57 12.45 3.89 0.67
N ASN A 58 13.22 4.91 1.05
CA ASN A 58 13.90 5.78 0.09
C ASN A 58 14.88 5.00 -0.79
N ASP A 59 15.65 4.09 -0.20
CA ASP A 59 16.57 3.23 -0.95
C ASP A 59 15.82 2.34 -1.96
N LEU A 60 14.73 1.71 -1.53
CA LEU A 60 13.89 0.89 -2.40
C LEU A 60 13.24 1.71 -3.52
N ALA A 61 12.76 2.91 -3.21
CA ALA A 61 12.17 3.81 -4.20
C ALA A 61 13.21 4.27 -5.24
N ALA A 62 14.44 4.56 -4.82
CA ALA A 62 15.54 4.90 -5.72
C ALA A 62 15.88 3.71 -6.64
N MET A 63 15.99 2.49 -6.09
CA MET A 63 16.22 1.29 -6.89
C MET A 63 15.10 1.04 -7.91
N TRP A 64 13.84 1.19 -7.48
CA TRP A 64 12.69 1.03 -8.37
C TRP A 64 12.70 2.04 -9.51
N GLN A 65 13.02 3.30 -9.23
CA GLN A 65 13.17 4.34 -10.26
C GLN A 65 14.28 3.99 -11.25
N MET A 66 15.41 3.48 -10.79
CA MET A 66 16.49 3.03 -11.69
C MET A 66 16.05 1.86 -12.57
N LEU A 67 15.37 0.87 -11.99
CA LEU A 67 14.88 -0.31 -12.72
C LEU A 67 13.83 0.05 -13.78
N THR A 68 12.91 0.95 -13.44
CA THR A 68 11.78 1.34 -14.31
C THR A 68 12.15 2.42 -15.33
N LYS A 69 13.19 3.23 -15.07
CA LYS A 69 13.71 4.19 -16.04
C LYS A 69 14.35 3.50 -17.25
N ASN A 70 14.83 2.26 -17.09
CA ASN A 70 15.51 1.51 -18.14
C ASN A 70 14.59 0.59 -18.97
N SER A 71 13.29 0.55 -18.69
CA SER A 71 12.33 -0.35 -19.35
C SER A 71 11.36 0.36 -20.29
N ARG A 72 11.72 1.55 -20.80
CA ARG A 72 11.02 2.16 -21.93
C ARG A 72 11.57 1.56 -23.23
N PRO A 73 10.85 0.67 -23.93
CA PRO A 73 11.20 0.38 -25.31
C PRO A 73 10.95 1.65 -26.14
N GLU A 74 11.96 2.10 -26.87
CA GLU A 74 11.81 3.09 -27.94
C GLU A 74 10.85 2.58 -29.03
#